data_AF-A0AAQ4F5J7-F1
#
_entry.id   AF-A0AAQ4F5J7-F1
#
_cell.length_a   1.000
_cell.length_b   1.000
_cell.length_c   1.000
_cell.angle_alpha   90.00
_cell.angle_beta   90.00
_cell.angle_gamma   90.00
#
_symmetry.space_group_name_H-M   'P 1'
#
loop_
_entity.id
_entity.type
_entity.pdbx_description
1 polymer ?
#
loop_
_entity_poly.entity_id
_entity_poly.type
_entity_poly.pdbx_seq_one_letter_code
_entity_poly.pdbx_strand_id
1 'polypeptide(L)'
;MAGAGVRVAARALVWAVCTAGFLYQASDVLQLYGRHAFTVTVYKEHGSQHIRFPAITVCTEKWSKREVLCGKNHSHCLEPPEALQERLLFNAGLRSEAAYAPEELFKCHMRSMDDKCAAFSCTSMIRRTFYRAPFFMCYTFDLYQYAEARHPFRMCEVPWLYELELTAEWDPRETGPTDHVWKYPLIVHEAEVCPPEKLAPIHLRLGMRYTVSISQGQEALAYVGGYIGMWLGVSLYSIYVGLETSLGAFLRSRWHVFTQPQHVRTQ
;
A
#
# COMPACT_ATOMS: atom_id res chain seq x y z
N MET A 1 -12.26 -57.54 -32.61
CA MET A 1 -12.52 -57.03 -31.24
C MET A 1 -11.28 -56.48 -30.53
N ALA A 2 -10.04 -56.74 -30.98
CA ALA A 2 -8.81 -56.24 -30.34
C ALA A 2 -8.55 -54.71 -30.47
N GLY A 3 -9.18 -54.02 -31.43
CA GLY A 3 -8.91 -52.59 -31.68
C GLY A 3 -9.68 -51.59 -30.80
N ALA A 4 -10.63 -52.05 -29.96
CA ALA A 4 -11.40 -51.19 -29.07
C ALA A 4 -10.66 -50.94 -27.75
N GLY A 5 -10.05 -51.99 -27.17
CA GLY A 5 -9.29 -51.89 -25.92
C GLY A 5 -8.07 -50.96 -26.03
N VAL A 6 -7.35 -51.03 -27.15
CA VAL A 6 -6.17 -50.18 -27.41
C VAL A 6 -6.55 -48.69 -27.49
N ARG A 7 -7.73 -48.36 -28.03
CA ARG A 7 -8.22 -46.97 -28.11
C ARG A 7 -8.64 -46.40 -26.77
N VAL A 8 -9.27 -47.23 -25.92
CA VAL A 8 -9.64 -46.83 -24.56
C VAL A 8 -8.39 -46.62 -23.72
N ALA A 9 -7.41 -47.51 -23.83
CA ALA A 9 -6.12 -47.40 -23.14
C ALA A 9 -5.36 -46.12 -23.54
N ALA A 10 -5.28 -45.81 -24.83
CA ALA A 10 -4.62 -44.59 -25.31
C ALA A 10 -5.30 -43.31 -24.81
N ARG A 11 -6.65 -43.27 -24.77
CA ARG A 11 -7.41 -42.11 -24.25
C ARG A 11 -7.21 -41.94 -22.75
N ALA A 12 -7.24 -43.04 -21.99
CA ALA A 12 -6.99 -43.01 -20.56
C ALA A 12 -5.57 -42.52 -20.25
N LEU A 13 -4.58 -42.94 -21.05
CA LEU A 13 -3.19 -42.49 -20.91
C LEU A 13 -3.06 -40.98 -21.17
N VAL A 14 -3.64 -40.48 -22.26
CA VAL A 14 -3.61 -39.04 -22.59
C VAL A 14 -4.30 -38.22 -21.51
N TRP A 15 -5.48 -38.66 -21.06
CA TRP A 15 -6.21 -37.98 -19.99
C TRP A 15 -5.44 -37.97 -18.66
N ALA A 16 -4.78 -39.09 -18.30
CA ALA A 16 -3.96 -39.17 -17.11
C ALA A 16 -2.74 -38.24 -17.18
N VAL A 17 -2.06 -38.18 -18.34
CA VAL A 17 -0.91 -37.29 -18.54
C VAL A 17 -1.34 -35.82 -18.51
N CYS A 18 -2.45 -35.45 -19.15
CA CYS A 18 -2.98 -34.09 -19.11
C CYS A 18 -3.42 -33.68 -17.70
N THR A 19 -4.12 -34.56 -16.99
CA THR A 19 -4.57 -34.30 -15.61
C THR A 19 -3.37 -34.16 -14.67
N ALA A 20 -2.36 -35.03 -14.80
CA ALA A 20 -1.13 -34.93 -14.01
C ALA A 20 -0.36 -33.65 -14.31
N GLY A 21 -0.25 -33.26 -15.58
CA GLY A 21 0.38 -31.99 -15.98
C GLY A 21 -0.37 -30.77 -15.44
N PHE A 22 -1.71 -30.79 -15.50
CA PHE A 22 -2.54 -29.72 -14.92
C PHE A 22 -2.38 -29.63 -13.40
N LEU A 23 -2.45 -30.76 -12.68
CA LEU A 23 -2.29 -30.77 -11.23
C LEU A 23 -0.89 -30.29 -10.81
N TYR A 24 0.15 -30.65 -11.57
CA TYR A 24 1.51 -30.15 -11.34
C TYR A 24 1.59 -28.63 -11.51
N GLN A 25 1.07 -28.09 -12.61
CA GLN A 25 1.04 -26.64 -12.85
C GLN A 25 0.18 -25.91 -11.81
N ALA A 26 -0.99 -26.45 -11.46
CA ALA A 26 -1.88 -25.89 -10.46
C ALA A 26 -1.23 -25.90 -9.07
N SER A 27 -0.48 -26.95 -8.72
CA SER A 27 0.27 -27.03 -7.47
C SER A 27 1.37 -25.98 -7.42
N ASP A 28 2.09 -25.74 -8.52
CA ASP A 28 3.15 -24.73 -8.57
C ASP A 28 2.57 -23.30 -8.43
N VAL A 29 1.43 -23.04 -9.08
CA VAL A 29 0.68 -21.78 -8.93
C VAL A 29 0.15 -21.62 -7.50
N LEU A 30 -0.39 -22.68 -6.87
CA LEU A 30 -0.84 -22.65 -5.48
C LEU A 30 0.34 -22.46 -4.51
N GLN A 31 1.50 -23.02 -4.82
CA GLN A 31 2.72 -22.83 -4.03
C GLN A 31 3.27 -21.41 -4.18
N LEU A 32 3.21 -20.83 -5.39
CA LEU A 32 3.54 -19.43 -5.64
C LEU A 32 2.57 -18.49 -4.92
N TYR A 33 1.27 -18.81 -4.96
CA TYR A 33 0.23 -18.08 -4.24
C TYR A 33 0.44 -18.17 -2.72
N GLY A 34 0.78 -19.34 -2.19
CA GLY A 34 1.11 -19.56 -0.78
C GLY A 34 2.43 -18.89 -0.35
N ARG A 35 3.33 -18.62 -1.28
CA ARG A 35 4.55 -17.81 -1.05
C ARG A 35 4.29 -16.30 -1.06
N HIS A 36 3.09 -15.87 -1.45
CA HIS A 36 2.69 -14.47 -1.52
C HIS A 36 3.70 -13.59 -2.30
N ALA A 37 4.29 -14.12 -3.36
CA ALA A 37 5.21 -13.38 -4.21
C ALA A 37 4.43 -12.39 -5.08
N PHE A 38 4.51 -11.09 -4.78
CA PHE A 38 3.92 -10.02 -5.59
C PHE A 38 4.99 -9.47 -6.56
N THR A 39 4.61 -9.29 -7.83
CA THR A 39 5.46 -8.59 -8.81
C THR A 39 5.01 -7.14 -8.88
N VAL A 40 5.85 -6.23 -8.40
CA VAL A 40 5.61 -4.79 -8.53
C VAL A 40 5.98 -4.37 -9.94
N THR A 41 4.99 -4.01 -10.76
CA THR A 41 5.24 -3.37 -12.06
C THR A 41 4.85 -1.90 -11.93
N VAL A 42 5.85 -1.04 -12.00
CA VAL A 42 5.70 0.41 -11.84
C VAL A 42 5.33 1.01 -13.19
N TYR A 43 4.13 1.58 -13.29
CA TYR A 43 3.75 2.43 -14.43
C TYR A 43 4.09 3.88 -14.13
N LYS A 44 4.75 4.55 -15.08
CA LYS A 44 5.02 5.99 -15.01
C LYS A 44 3.98 6.71 -15.88
N GLU A 45 2.83 7.03 -15.31
CA GLU A 45 1.81 7.79 -16.01
C GLU A 45 2.24 9.27 -16.07
N HIS A 46 2.61 9.75 -17.26
CA HIS A 46 2.87 11.17 -17.51
C HIS A 46 1.51 11.90 -17.61
N GLY A 47 0.90 12.18 -16.46
CA GLY A 47 -0.33 12.97 -16.37
C GLY A 47 -0.43 13.66 -15.01
N SER A 48 -0.15 14.96 -14.97
CA SER A 48 -0.16 15.78 -13.74
C SER A 48 -1.55 15.93 -13.10
N GLN A 49 -2.63 15.52 -13.78
CA GLN A 49 -4.00 15.81 -13.36
C GLN A 49 -4.44 15.07 -12.08
N HIS A 50 -3.69 14.07 -11.63
CA HIS A 50 -4.04 13.25 -10.45
C HIS A 50 -3.00 13.32 -9.32
N ILE A 51 -1.96 14.15 -9.47
CA ILE A 51 -0.93 14.29 -8.44
C ILE A 51 -1.46 15.23 -7.35
N ARG A 52 -1.63 14.70 -6.14
CA ARG A 52 -2.06 15.46 -4.96
C ARG A 52 -0.88 15.64 -4.02
N PHE A 53 -0.79 16.81 -3.40
CA PHE A 53 0.19 17.02 -2.34
C PHE A 53 -0.11 16.05 -1.18
N PRO A 54 0.86 15.22 -0.72
CA PRO A 54 0.59 14.21 0.30
C PRO A 54 0.38 14.84 1.67
N ALA A 55 -0.29 14.11 2.57
CA ALA A 55 -0.30 14.45 3.98
C ALA A 55 0.95 13.90 4.66
N ILE A 56 1.41 14.63 5.69
CA ILE A 56 2.68 14.37 6.35
C ILE A 56 2.44 14.33 7.86
N THR A 57 2.74 13.19 8.46
CA THR A 57 2.69 13.02 9.92
C THR A 57 4.09 12.98 10.51
N VAL A 58 4.35 13.84 11.49
CA VAL A 58 5.56 13.81 12.30
C VAL A 58 5.16 13.36 13.70
N CYS A 59 5.84 12.34 14.24
CA CYS A 59 5.70 12.01 15.64
C CYS A 59 6.95 12.38 16.43
N THR A 60 6.75 12.97 17.60
CA THR A 60 7.82 13.40 18.49
C THR A 60 7.56 12.91 19.90
N GLU A 61 8.62 12.51 20.61
CA GLU A 61 8.58 12.23 22.06
C GLU A 61 8.66 13.52 22.89
N LYS A 62 9.07 14.62 22.25
CA LYS A 62 9.19 15.97 22.82
C LYS A 62 7.91 16.75 22.58
N TRP A 63 6.79 16.11 22.88
CA TRP A 63 5.44 16.65 22.62
C TRP A 63 4.79 17.25 23.85
N SER A 64 5.30 16.99 25.04
CA SER A 64 4.62 17.28 26.29
C SER A 64 5.27 18.43 27.06
N LYS A 65 4.44 19.29 27.63
CA LYS A 65 4.82 20.36 28.56
C LYS A 65 5.14 19.76 29.92
N ARG A 66 6.32 20.06 30.43
CA ARG A 66 6.82 19.61 31.74
C ARG A 66 5.90 20.06 32.87
N GLU A 67 5.41 21.29 32.81
CA GLU A 67 4.51 21.86 33.82
C GLU A 67 3.23 21.05 33.97
N VAL A 68 2.62 20.64 32.85
CA VAL A 68 1.38 19.87 32.88
C VAL A 68 1.63 18.42 33.30
N LEU A 69 2.69 17.78 32.78
CA LEU A 69 2.99 16.38 33.12
C LEU A 69 3.37 16.20 34.59
N CYS A 70 4.09 17.15 35.17
CA CYS A 70 4.55 17.06 36.55
C CYS A 70 3.56 17.72 37.52
N GLY A 71 2.66 18.56 37.01
CA GLY A 71 1.70 19.30 37.79
C GLY A 71 2.36 20.11 38.91
N LYS A 72 1.68 20.23 40.05
CA LYS A 72 2.21 20.90 41.25
C LYS A 72 3.19 20.03 42.04
N ASN A 73 3.25 18.73 41.79
CA ASN A 73 3.98 17.78 42.62
C ASN A 73 5.22 17.26 41.88
N HIS A 74 6.39 17.77 42.27
CA HIS A 74 7.67 17.47 41.61
C HIS A 74 8.01 15.97 41.58
N SER A 75 7.40 15.15 42.43
CA SER A 75 7.58 13.69 42.41
C SER A 75 7.10 13.04 41.12
N HIS A 76 6.08 13.57 40.44
CA HIS A 76 5.58 13.03 39.16
C HIS A 76 6.57 13.21 38.01
N CYS A 77 7.49 14.17 38.15
CA CYS A 77 8.60 14.40 37.22
C CYS A 77 9.76 13.40 37.42
N LEU A 78 9.77 12.70 38.57
CA LEU A 78 10.79 11.74 38.97
C LEU A 78 10.26 10.30 38.92
N GLU A 79 9.04 10.11 38.42
CA GLU A 79 8.46 8.78 38.23
C GLU A 79 9.28 7.98 37.22
N PRO A 80 9.39 6.65 37.42
CA PRO A 80 10.02 5.80 36.43
C PRO A 80 9.25 5.88 35.10
N PRO A 81 9.93 5.77 33.95
CA PRO A 81 9.29 5.88 32.64
C PRO A 81 8.05 4.99 32.49
N GLU A 82 8.08 3.78 33.03
CA GLU A 82 6.98 2.82 32.94
C GLU A 82 5.68 3.35 33.58
N ALA A 83 5.76 4.00 34.74
CA ALA A 83 4.60 4.56 35.43
C ALA A 83 4.04 5.78 34.68
N LEU A 84 4.92 6.63 34.13
CA LEU A 84 4.51 7.74 33.29
C LEU A 84 3.84 7.24 31.99
N GLN A 85 4.37 6.17 31.39
CA GLN A 85 3.82 5.52 30.21
C GLN A 85 2.39 5.04 30.46
N GLU A 86 2.19 4.30 31.55
CA GLU A 86 0.89 3.74 31.93
C GLU A 86 -0.14 4.87 32.13
N ARG A 87 0.25 5.94 32.83
CA ARG A 87 -0.62 7.10 33.05
C ARG A 87 -1.02 7.77 31.74
N LEU A 88 -0.07 7.95 30.82
CA LEU A 88 -0.35 8.55 29.52
C LEU A 88 -1.19 7.64 28.63
N LEU A 89 -0.98 6.33 28.68
CA LEU A 89 -1.73 5.36 27.88
C LEU A 89 -3.22 5.39 28.21
N PHE A 90 -3.57 5.44 29.49
CA PHE A 90 -4.96 5.38 29.96
C PHE A 90 -5.63 6.74 30.16
N ASN A 91 -4.88 7.85 30.20
CA ASN A 91 -5.44 9.18 30.39
C ASN A 91 -5.38 10.04 29.11
N ALA A 92 -6.45 10.00 28.31
CA ALA A 92 -6.58 10.82 27.11
C ALA A 92 -6.64 12.34 27.40
N GLY A 93 -7.26 12.74 28.50
CA GLY A 93 -7.35 14.15 28.92
C GLY A 93 -5.96 14.73 29.21
N LEU A 94 -5.18 14.03 30.02
CA LEU A 94 -3.80 14.40 30.33
C LEU A 94 -2.93 14.49 29.08
N ARG A 95 -3.06 13.54 28.14
CA ARG A 95 -2.38 13.62 26.84
C ARG A 95 -2.78 14.86 26.05
N SER A 96 -4.07 15.21 26.07
CA SER A 96 -4.55 16.39 25.36
C SER A 96 -4.04 17.69 25.97
N GLU A 97 -4.03 17.79 27.29
CA GLU A 97 -3.61 18.99 28.03
C GLU A 97 -2.10 19.16 28.05
N ALA A 98 -1.36 18.07 28.20
CA ALA A 98 0.10 18.11 28.25
C ALA A 98 0.71 18.40 26.89
N ALA A 99 0.03 18.09 25.78
CA ALA A 99 0.61 18.27 24.47
C ALA A 99 0.78 19.75 24.10
N TYR A 100 1.92 20.09 23.51
CA TYR A 100 2.11 21.36 22.83
C TYR A 100 1.11 21.52 21.69
N ALA A 101 0.67 22.76 21.49
CA ALA A 101 -0.06 23.16 20.31
C ALA A 101 0.89 23.11 19.09
N PRO A 102 0.37 22.84 17.88
CA PRO A 102 1.18 22.83 16.66
C PRO A 102 2.00 24.12 16.45
N GLU A 103 1.45 25.26 16.84
CA GLU A 103 2.06 26.59 16.73
C GLU A 103 3.26 26.79 17.66
N GLU A 104 3.32 26.03 18.76
CA GLU A 104 4.42 26.09 19.72
C GLU A 104 5.60 25.21 19.30
N LEU A 105 5.34 24.13 18.56
CA LEU A 105 6.37 23.17 18.14
C LEU A 105 6.87 23.39 16.71
N PHE A 106 6.00 23.80 15.78
CA PHE A 106 6.29 23.74 14.36
C PHE A 106 6.28 25.11 13.70
N LYS A 107 7.36 25.39 12.96
CA LYS A 107 7.39 26.43 11.94
C LYS A 107 7.18 25.77 10.59
N CYS A 108 6.12 26.17 9.90
CA CYS A 108 5.71 25.54 8.65
C CYS A 108 5.56 26.62 7.59
N HIS A 109 6.27 26.47 6.48
CA HIS A 109 6.17 27.36 5.35
C HIS A 109 6.05 26.58 4.04
N MET A 110 5.13 27.01 3.18
CA MET A 110 4.93 26.43 1.86
C MET A 110 5.39 27.43 0.80
N ARG A 111 6.21 26.95 -0.13
CA ARG A 111 6.73 27.73 -1.26
C ARG A 111 6.47 26.99 -2.56
N SER A 112 6.01 27.70 -3.59
CA SER A 112 5.87 27.11 -4.93
C SER A 112 7.12 27.42 -5.75
N MET A 113 7.48 26.49 -6.64
CA MET A 113 8.45 26.75 -7.70
C MET A 113 7.87 27.58 -8.86
N ASP A 114 6.55 27.76 -8.90
CA ASP A 114 5.83 28.60 -9.86
C ASP A 114 5.47 29.96 -9.22
N ASP A 115 5.89 31.05 -9.85
CA ASP A 115 5.66 32.44 -9.42
C ASP A 115 4.16 32.82 -9.32
N LYS A 116 3.28 32.08 -10.00
CA LYS A 116 1.82 32.30 -9.93
C LYS A 116 1.21 31.84 -8.61
N CYS A 117 1.91 30.99 -7.86
CA CYS A 117 1.38 30.37 -6.65
C CYS A 117 2.04 31.00 -5.42
N ALA A 118 1.24 31.71 -4.62
CA ALA A 118 1.72 32.46 -3.47
C ALA A 118 2.23 31.54 -2.34
N ALA A 119 3.35 31.92 -1.74
CA ALA A 119 3.85 31.28 -0.53
C ALA A 119 2.97 31.62 0.69
N PHE A 120 2.87 30.70 1.65
CA PHE A 120 2.03 30.89 2.84
C PHE A 120 2.59 30.18 4.08
N SER A 121 2.16 30.62 5.26
CA SER A 121 2.41 29.91 6.53
C SER A 121 1.41 28.77 6.67
N CYS A 122 1.90 27.56 6.98
CA CYS A 122 1.09 26.35 6.98
C CYS A 122 0.90 25.74 8.37
N THR A 123 1.33 26.43 9.43
CA THR A 123 1.30 25.87 10.80
C THR A 123 -0.14 25.59 11.27
N SER A 124 -1.10 26.42 10.87
CA SER A 124 -2.53 26.23 11.18
C SER A 124 -3.16 24.99 10.52
N MET A 125 -2.47 24.40 9.54
CA MET A 125 -2.86 23.17 8.84
C MET A 125 -2.24 21.92 9.46
N ILE A 126 -1.50 22.07 10.56
CA ILE A 126 -0.99 20.96 11.34
C ILE A 126 -1.96 20.69 12.49
N ARG A 127 -2.42 19.45 12.63
CA ARG A 127 -3.29 19.03 13.72
C ARG A 127 -2.67 17.87 14.48
N ARG A 128 -2.85 17.85 15.80
CA ARG A 128 -2.57 16.67 16.61
C ARG A 128 -3.55 15.57 16.22
N THR A 129 -3.05 14.40 15.84
CA THR A 129 -3.89 13.31 15.32
C THR A 129 -4.03 12.16 16.29
N PHE A 130 -2.94 11.49 16.65
CA PHE A 130 -2.99 10.35 17.54
C PHE A 130 -1.74 10.23 18.40
N TYR A 131 -1.92 9.49 19.49
CA TYR A 131 -0.83 9.08 20.36
C TYR A 131 -0.35 7.69 19.95
N ARG A 132 0.93 7.55 19.68
CA ARG A 132 1.57 6.28 19.38
C ARG A 132 2.39 5.84 20.60
N ALA A 133 1.98 4.73 21.20
CA ALA A 133 2.75 4.11 22.27
C ALA A 133 4.18 3.75 21.79
N PRO A 134 5.21 3.86 22.65
CA PRO A 134 5.11 4.14 24.08
C PRO A 134 5.00 5.62 24.46
N PHE A 135 5.55 6.57 23.69
CA PHE A 135 5.66 8.00 24.11
C PHE A 135 5.55 9.05 23.00
N PHE A 136 5.01 8.71 21.84
CA PHE A 136 4.96 9.64 20.71
C PHE A 136 3.60 10.31 20.61
N MET A 137 3.59 11.63 20.47
CA MET A 137 2.43 12.34 19.92
C MET A 137 2.69 12.63 18.45
N CYS A 138 1.72 12.31 17.63
CA CYS A 138 1.77 12.51 16.19
C CYS A 138 0.96 13.76 15.80
N TYR A 139 1.56 14.55 14.92
CA TYR A 139 1.01 15.76 14.35
C TYR A 139 0.96 15.57 12.84
N THR A 140 -0.18 15.82 12.22
CA THR A 140 -0.40 15.62 10.79
C THR A 140 -0.67 16.94 10.12
N PHE A 141 0.10 17.20 9.09
CA PHE A 141 -0.09 18.27 8.14
C PHE A 141 -0.91 17.74 6.97
N ASP A 142 -2.08 18.36 6.73
CA ASP A 142 -2.95 18.02 5.61
C ASP A 142 -3.64 19.28 5.05
N LEU A 143 -3.27 19.66 3.84
CA LEU A 143 -3.83 20.82 3.15
C LEU A 143 -5.27 20.60 2.69
N TYR A 144 -5.61 19.39 2.26
CA TYR A 144 -6.94 19.13 1.70
C TYR A 144 -7.99 19.09 2.81
N GLN A 145 -7.61 18.56 3.98
CA GLN A 145 -8.49 18.46 5.13
C GLN A 145 -8.66 19.80 5.87
N TYR A 146 -7.58 20.57 6.05
CA TYR A 146 -7.59 21.72 6.97
C TYR A 146 -7.53 23.09 6.29
N ALA A 147 -7.15 23.17 5.01
CA ALA A 147 -7.13 24.46 4.33
C ALA A 147 -8.53 24.94 3.97
N GLU A 148 -8.79 26.21 4.28
CA GLU A 148 -10.03 26.88 3.93
C GLU A 148 -10.32 26.85 2.42
N ALA A 149 -11.60 27.02 2.05
CA ALA A 149 -12.01 27.00 0.66
C ALA A 149 -11.32 28.08 -0.20
N ARG A 150 -11.00 29.25 0.39
CA ARG A 150 -10.33 30.37 -0.28
C ARG A 150 -8.83 30.44 -0.03
N HIS A 151 -8.20 29.32 0.33
CA HIS A 151 -6.78 29.28 0.64
C HIS A 151 -5.90 29.36 -0.63
N PRO A 152 -4.74 30.05 -0.61
CA PRO A 152 -3.84 30.18 -1.78
C PRO A 152 -3.46 28.85 -2.43
N PHE A 153 -3.30 27.80 -1.63
CA PHE A 153 -3.08 26.43 -2.12
C PHE A 153 -4.17 25.94 -3.08
N ARG A 154 -5.46 26.16 -2.75
CA ARG A 154 -6.60 25.71 -3.57
C ARG A 154 -6.80 26.58 -4.81
N MET A 155 -6.25 27.79 -4.81
CA MET A 155 -6.30 28.73 -5.94
C MET A 155 -5.16 28.51 -6.94
N CYS A 156 -4.13 27.75 -6.58
CA CYS A 156 -3.01 27.45 -7.44
C CYS A 156 -3.39 26.38 -8.48
N GLU A 157 -3.06 26.63 -9.74
CA GLU A 157 -3.31 25.68 -10.85
C GLU A 157 -2.37 24.46 -10.81
N VAL A 158 -1.21 24.61 -10.16
CA VAL A 158 -0.12 23.62 -10.10
C VAL A 158 0.25 23.27 -8.64
N PRO A 159 -0.70 22.78 -7.82
CA PRO A 159 -0.48 22.56 -6.39
C PRO A 159 0.57 21.47 -6.08
N TRP A 160 0.95 20.65 -7.05
CA TRP A 160 2.02 19.65 -6.92
C TRP A 160 3.43 20.25 -7.00
N LEU A 161 3.59 21.53 -7.35
CA LEU A 161 4.89 22.22 -7.38
C LEU A 161 5.24 22.93 -6.07
N TYR A 162 4.40 22.80 -5.05
CA TYR A 162 4.74 23.30 -3.73
C TYR A 162 5.80 22.43 -3.04
N GLU A 163 6.67 23.09 -2.31
CA GLU A 163 7.65 22.55 -1.39
C GLU A 163 7.22 22.92 0.04
N LEU A 164 7.29 21.92 0.93
CA LEU A 164 7.05 22.10 2.36
C LEU A 164 8.37 22.27 3.10
N GLU A 165 8.52 23.40 3.77
CA GLU A 165 9.57 23.64 4.76
C GLU A 165 8.97 23.51 6.16
N LEU A 166 9.31 22.41 6.84
CA LEU A 166 8.83 22.11 8.19
C LEU A 166 10.00 22.03 9.16
N THR A 167 9.96 22.84 10.21
CA THR A 167 10.93 22.84 11.30
C THR A 167 10.21 22.57 12.62
N ALA A 168 10.74 21.65 13.42
CA ALA A 168 10.26 21.36 14.77
C ALA A 168 11.28 21.84 15.80
N GLU A 169 10.86 22.68 16.74
CA GLU A 169 11.70 23.27 17.79
C GLU A 169 11.01 23.12 19.15
N TRP A 170 11.79 22.96 20.22
CA TRP A 170 11.28 22.91 21.59
C TRP A 170 12.39 23.29 22.58
N ASP A 171 12.00 23.81 23.75
CA ASP A 171 12.93 24.03 24.87
C ASP A 171 13.02 22.76 25.75
N PRO A 172 14.20 22.14 25.90
CA PRO A 172 14.40 21.01 26.80
C PRO A 172 14.04 21.29 28.27
N ARG A 173 14.03 22.56 28.70
CA ARG A 173 13.70 22.96 30.08
C ARG A 173 12.20 22.92 30.34
N GLU A 174 11.41 23.27 29.33
CA GLU A 174 9.95 23.31 29.40
C GLU A 174 9.32 21.99 28.94
N THR A 175 10.09 21.12 28.29
CA THR A 175 9.61 19.84 27.75
C THR A 175 9.72 18.71 28.78
N GLY A 176 8.73 17.82 28.78
CA GLY A 176 8.68 16.67 29.67
C GLY A 176 9.90 15.75 29.58
N PRO A 177 10.30 15.10 30.69
CA PRO A 177 11.39 14.14 30.70
C PRO A 177 10.95 12.86 30.00
N THR A 178 11.16 12.80 28.69
CA THR A 178 11.03 11.57 27.89
C THR A 178 12.41 11.05 27.51
N ASP A 179 12.57 9.71 27.50
CA ASP A 179 13.84 9.05 27.24
C ASP A 179 14.43 9.34 25.84
N HIS A 180 15.69 8.93 25.65
CA HIS A 180 16.58 9.37 24.59
C HIS A 180 16.35 8.73 23.21
N VAL A 181 15.13 8.73 22.65
CA VAL A 181 14.98 8.31 21.24
C VAL A 181 15.30 9.47 20.32
N TRP A 182 16.49 9.42 19.72
CA TRP A 182 16.98 10.40 18.74
C TRP A 182 16.38 10.20 17.33
N LYS A 183 15.23 9.51 17.22
CA LYS A 183 14.58 9.17 15.97
C LYS A 183 13.15 9.71 15.96
N TYR A 184 12.89 10.62 15.02
CA TYR A 184 11.58 11.24 14.85
C TYR A 184 10.97 10.69 13.57
N PRO A 185 10.00 9.78 13.66
CA PRO A 185 9.37 9.21 12.47
C PRO A 185 8.57 10.29 11.73
N LEU A 186 8.91 10.47 10.46
CA LEU A 186 8.19 11.22 9.47
C LEU A 186 7.48 10.21 8.55
N ILE A 187 6.16 10.28 8.48
CA ILE A 187 5.33 9.39 7.68
C ILE A 187 4.68 10.22 6.58
N VAL A 188 4.94 9.85 5.34
CA VAL A 188 4.28 10.42 4.17
C VAL A 188 3.14 9.49 3.79
N HIS A 189 1.93 10.02 3.65
CA HIS A 189 0.75 9.23 3.31
C HIS A 189 -0.21 10.01 2.42
N GLU A 190 -1.26 9.32 1.96
CA GLU A 190 -2.32 9.94 1.15
C GLU A 190 -3.03 11.03 1.95
N ALA A 191 -3.43 12.10 1.26
CA ALA A 191 -4.22 13.18 1.85
C ALA A 191 -5.59 12.68 2.30
N GLU A 192 -6.17 13.36 3.29
CA GLU A 192 -7.48 13.08 3.90
C GLU A 192 -7.57 11.72 4.62
N VAL A 193 -6.43 11.07 4.84
CA VAL A 193 -6.33 9.76 5.49
C VAL A 193 -5.49 9.88 6.76
N CYS A 194 -5.91 9.24 7.85
CA CYS A 194 -5.06 9.08 9.03
C CYS A 194 -4.04 7.96 8.75
N PRO A 195 -2.73 8.17 8.94
CA PRO A 195 -1.74 7.18 8.54
C PRO A 195 -1.96 5.85 9.28
N PRO A 196 -2.00 4.71 8.56
CA PRO A 196 -2.04 3.42 9.21
C PRO A 196 -0.69 3.17 9.91
N GLU A 197 -0.74 2.47 11.06
CA GLU A 197 0.44 2.16 11.89
C GLU A 197 1.58 1.44 11.12
N LYS A 198 1.23 0.80 9.99
CA LYS A 198 2.11 -0.05 9.18
C LYS A 198 2.94 0.68 8.12
N LEU A 199 2.79 1.99 7.94
CA LEU A 199 3.64 2.72 6.99
C LEU A 199 5.08 2.79 7.47
N ALA A 200 6.03 2.61 6.55
CA ALA A 200 7.45 2.74 6.83
C ALA A 200 7.82 4.22 7.07
N PRO A 201 8.23 4.60 8.29
CA PRO A 201 8.59 5.98 8.57
C PRO A 201 10.01 6.31 8.08
N ILE A 202 10.21 7.56 7.67
CA ILE A 202 11.52 8.17 7.50
C ILE A 202 11.97 8.66 8.88
N HIS A 203 13.04 8.09 9.43
CA HIS A 203 13.53 8.49 10.75
C HIS A 203 14.46 9.70 10.66
N LEU A 204 13.98 10.85 11.12
CA LEU A 204 14.77 12.08 11.24
C LEU A 204 15.61 12.07 12.53
N ARG A 205 16.72 12.80 12.53
CA ARG A 205 17.58 13.06 13.70
C ARG A 205 17.65 14.55 13.99
N LEU A 206 17.92 14.89 15.24
CA LEU A 206 18.07 16.29 15.66
C LEU A 206 19.28 16.97 15.02
N GLY A 207 19.15 18.28 14.81
CA GLY A 207 20.23 19.13 14.29
C GLY A 207 20.59 18.90 12.82
N MET A 208 19.82 18.09 12.10
CA MET A 208 20.05 17.76 10.70
C MET A 208 18.96 18.37 9.81
N ARG A 209 19.34 18.82 8.61
CA ARG A 209 18.40 19.22 7.56
C ARG A 209 18.18 18.06 6.60
N TYR A 210 16.93 17.71 6.36
CA TYR A 210 16.54 16.64 5.44
C TYR A 210 15.80 17.22 4.24
N THR A 211 16.09 16.69 3.06
CA THR A 211 15.33 16.95 1.85
C THR A 211 14.74 15.62 1.40
N VAL A 212 13.41 15.52 1.37
CA VAL A 212 12.68 14.30 1.01
C VAL A 212 11.95 14.56 -0.30
N SER A 213 12.29 13.80 -1.34
CA SER A 213 11.60 13.82 -2.63
C SER A 213 10.63 12.64 -2.72
N ILE A 214 9.39 12.91 -3.11
CA ILE A 214 8.31 11.92 -3.11
C ILE A 214 7.84 11.70 -4.56
N SER A 215 7.66 10.43 -4.93
CA SER A 215 7.03 10.03 -6.19
C SER A 215 5.76 9.24 -5.91
N GLN A 216 4.66 9.59 -6.56
CA GLN A 216 3.38 8.88 -6.48
C GLN A 216 3.17 8.04 -7.75
N GLY A 217 2.65 6.83 -7.59
CA GLY A 217 2.28 5.92 -8.69
C GLY A 217 1.00 5.16 -8.34
N GLN A 218 0.15 4.93 -9.34
CA GLN A 218 -1.14 4.24 -9.17
C GLN A 218 -1.03 2.80 -9.70
N GLU A 219 -1.48 1.82 -8.92
CA GLU A 219 -1.45 0.40 -9.29
C GLU A 219 -2.82 -0.06 -9.82
N ALA A 220 -2.95 -0.28 -11.13
CA ALA A 220 -4.22 -0.67 -11.77
C ALA A 220 -4.39 -2.19 -12.04
N LEU A 221 -3.45 -3.04 -11.60
CA LEU A 221 -3.30 -4.37 -12.20
C LEU A 221 -4.04 -5.55 -11.57
N ALA A 222 -4.65 -5.42 -10.40
CA ALA A 222 -5.39 -6.56 -9.81
C ALA A 222 -6.53 -7.06 -10.72
N TYR A 223 -7.10 -6.19 -11.56
CA TYR A 223 -8.18 -6.54 -12.50
C TYR A 223 -7.70 -7.22 -13.79
N VAL A 224 -6.49 -6.93 -14.27
CA VAL A 224 -5.99 -7.44 -15.56
C VAL A 224 -5.52 -8.89 -15.45
N GLY A 225 -4.90 -9.26 -14.32
CA GLY A 225 -4.46 -10.64 -14.06
C GLY A 225 -5.62 -11.65 -14.00
N GLY A 226 -6.76 -11.25 -13.40
CA GLY A 226 -7.95 -12.10 -13.35
C GLY A 226 -8.59 -12.33 -14.71
N TYR A 227 -8.62 -11.31 -15.57
CA TYR A 227 -9.22 -11.41 -16.91
C TYR A 227 -8.39 -12.31 -17.82
N ILE A 228 -7.07 -12.17 -17.83
CA ILE A 228 -6.17 -13.00 -18.66
C ILE A 228 -6.24 -14.48 -18.23
N GLY A 229 -6.30 -14.77 -16.92
CA GLY A 229 -6.45 -16.13 -16.41
C GLY A 229 -7.76 -16.81 -16.84
N MET A 230 -8.87 -16.07 -16.82
CA MET A 230 -10.17 -16.59 -17.27
C MET A 230 -10.20 -16.86 -18.78
N TRP A 231 -9.63 -15.97 -19.59
CA TRP A 231 -9.56 -16.15 -21.06
C TRP A 231 -8.66 -17.31 -21.48
N LEU A 232 -7.53 -17.53 -20.79
CA LEU A 232 -6.67 -18.69 -21.03
C LEU A 232 -7.40 -20.00 -20.69
N GLY A 233 -8.16 -20.03 -19.60
CA GLY A 233 -8.98 -21.19 -19.22
C GLY A 233 -10.03 -21.55 -20.29
N VAL A 234 -10.77 -20.56 -20.81
CA VAL A 234 -11.76 -20.78 -21.87
C VAL A 234 -11.11 -21.21 -23.20
N SER A 235 -9.95 -20.64 -23.54
CA SER A 235 -9.23 -20.96 -24.77
C SER A 235 -8.70 -22.39 -24.77
N LEU A 236 -8.14 -22.84 -23.63
CA LEU A 236 -7.68 -24.23 -23.45
C LEU A 236 -8.84 -25.23 -23.54
N TYR A 237 -9.99 -24.90 -22.95
CA TYR A 237 -11.20 -25.73 -23.06
C TYR A 237 -11.68 -25.85 -24.51
N SER A 238 -11.68 -24.75 -25.26
CA SER A 238 -12.08 -24.76 -26.68
C SER A 238 -11.15 -25.59 -27.55
N ILE A 239 -9.83 -25.51 -27.32
CA ILE A 239 -8.84 -26.31 -28.04
C ILE A 239 -9.02 -27.80 -27.74
N TYR A 240 -9.29 -28.15 -26.48
CA TYR A 240 -9.57 -29.52 -26.07
C TYR A 240 -10.79 -30.11 -26.81
N VAL A 241 -11.91 -29.39 -26.84
CA VAL A 241 -13.13 -29.81 -27.55
C VAL A 241 -12.92 -29.88 -29.07
N GLY A 242 -12.16 -28.94 -29.64
CA GLY A 242 -11.81 -28.93 -31.07
C GLY A 242 -10.93 -30.13 -31.48
N LEU A 243 -9.97 -30.51 -30.63
CA LEU A 243 -9.15 -31.70 -30.83
C LEU A 243 -9.98 -32.98 -30.74
N GLU A 244 -10.90 -33.07 -29.77
CA GLU A 244 -11.77 -34.23 -29.59
C GLU A 244 -12.66 -34.45 -30.83
N THR A 245 -13.24 -33.38 -31.36
CA THR A 245 -14.12 -33.43 -32.54
C THR A 245 -13.36 -33.77 -33.82
N SER A 246 -12.18 -33.17 -34.05
CA SER A 246 -11.33 -33.47 -35.22
C SER A 246 -10.77 -34.88 -35.20
N LEU A 247 -10.29 -35.37 -34.05
CA LEU A 247 -9.85 -36.76 -33.90
C LEU A 247 -11.02 -37.75 -34.10
N GLY A 248 -12.20 -37.42 -33.59
CA GLY A 248 -13.41 -38.22 -33.80
C GLY A 248 -13.86 -38.27 -35.27
N ALA A 249 -13.69 -37.20 -36.03
CA ALA A 249 -14.00 -37.15 -37.46
C ALA A 249 -12.95 -37.91 -38.29
N PHE A 250 -11.67 -37.71 -38.01
CA PHE A 250 -10.57 -38.39 -38.69
C PHE A 250 -10.67 -39.92 -38.54
N LEU A 251 -10.94 -40.39 -37.31
CA LEU A 251 -11.09 -41.82 -37.02
C LEU A 251 -12.33 -42.45 -37.67
N ARG A 252 -13.41 -41.68 -37.88
CA ARG A 252 -14.60 -42.13 -38.62
C ARG A 252 -14.35 -42.20 -40.12
N SER A 253 -13.65 -41.22 -40.70
CA SER A 253 -13.28 -41.24 -42.12
C SER A 253 -12.41 -42.45 -42.48
N ARG A 254 -11.50 -42.84 -41.57
CA ARG A 254 -10.58 -43.97 -41.77
C ARG A 254 -11.23 -45.34 -41.56
N TRP A 255 -12.39 -45.40 -40.88
CA TRP A 255 -13.18 -46.62 -40.73
C TRP A 255 -14.03 -46.92 -41.96
N HIS A 256 -14.56 -45.90 -42.65
CA HIS A 256 -15.34 -46.10 -43.88
C HIS A 256 -14.53 -46.64 -45.07
N VAL A 257 -13.20 -46.49 -45.06
CA VAL A 257 -12.31 -47.07 -46.08
C VAL A 257 -12.12 -48.60 -45.88
N PHE A 258 -12.39 -49.13 -44.68
CA PHE A 258 -12.19 -50.55 -44.37
C PHE A 258 -13.46 -51.42 -44.44
N THR A 259 -14.62 -50.83 -44.70
CA THR A 259 -15.90 -51.56 -44.86
C THR A 259 -16.48 -51.35 -46.25
N GLN A 260 -15.73 -51.73 -47.29
CA GLN A 260 -16.35 -52.13 -48.55
C GLN A 260 -16.33 -53.67 -48.60
N PRO A 261 -17.49 -54.35 -48.49
CA PRO A 261 -17.54 -55.79 -48.63
C PRO A 261 -17.26 -56.16 -50.10
N GLN A 262 -16.22 -56.94 -50.34
CA GLN A 262 -16.02 -57.61 -51.62
C GLN A 262 -17.17 -58.61 -51.83
N HIS A 263 -18.06 -58.29 -52.76
CA HIS A 263 -19.03 -59.25 -53.29
C HIS A 263 -18.26 -60.32 -54.10
N VAL A 264 -17.99 -61.46 -53.47
CA VAL A 264 -17.49 -62.66 -54.13
C VAL A 264 -18.62 -63.24 -54.98
N ARG A 265 -18.41 -63.27 -56.30
CA ARG A 265 -19.30 -63.86 -57.30
C ARG A 265 -18.82 -65.28 -57.58
N THR A 266 -19.48 -66.29 -57.01
CA THR A 266 -19.29 -67.70 -57.41
C THR A 266 -20.30 -68.03 -58.50
N GLN A 267 -19.77 -68.37 -59.69
CA GLN A 267 -20.45 -69.18 -60.70
C GLN A 267 -20.49 -70.64 -60.26
#